data_AF-A0A4R7KV77-F1
#
_entry.id   AF-A0A4R7KV77-F1
#
_cell.length_a   1.000
_cell.length_b   1.000
_cell.length_c   1.000
_cell.angle_alpha   90.00
_cell.angle_beta   90.00
_cell.angle_gamma   90.00
#
_symmetry.space_group_name_H-M   'P 1'
#
loop_
_entity.id
_entity.type
_entity.pdbx_description
1 polymer ?
#
loop_
_entity_poly.entity_id
_entity_poly.type
_entity_poly.pdbx_seq_one_letter_code
_entity_poly.pdbx_strand_id
1 'polypeptide(L)'
;MGYIQGIKWTEEKIEQEIRKVMAALHIYRMPSRSEIKSVLKDNALCNKISRTGGFKYWADRLGLDMKESDTKTGKRYEVEAANMLRARGYEVEQMSIKHPYDLLVNGKIKIDVKVGRPYMLRGESRVHTFRTEKRHATCDLYLIFALDEHEEIERIFIIPGYELKVVTMCIGRDSKYNKFIGRWDLIEQYDRFYKSLK
;
A
#
# COMPACT_ATOMS: atom_id res chain seq x y z
N MET A 1 -40.69 -21.59 11.70
CA MET A 1 -39.51 -20.71 11.52
C MET A 1 -38.69 -20.75 12.80
N GLY A 2 -37.64 -21.58 12.85
CA GLY A 2 -36.77 -21.68 14.02
C GLY A 2 -35.81 -20.51 14.08
N TYR A 3 -35.93 -19.65 15.08
CA TYR A 3 -34.93 -18.64 15.36
C TYR A 3 -33.68 -19.32 15.91
N ILE A 4 -32.61 -19.35 15.11
CA ILE A 4 -31.28 -19.71 15.59
C ILE A 4 -30.90 -18.68 16.64
N GLN A 5 -30.75 -19.10 17.91
CA GLN A 5 -30.22 -18.25 18.97
C GLN A 5 -28.79 -17.86 18.60
N GLY A 6 -28.64 -16.69 17.97
CA GLY A 6 -27.34 -16.14 17.64
C GLY A 6 -26.54 -15.87 18.90
N ILE A 7 -25.27 -16.26 18.92
CA ILE A 7 -24.33 -15.95 20.00
C ILE A 7 -24.38 -14.45 20.28
N LYS A 8 -24.61 -14.07 21.54
CA LYS A 8 -24.54 -12.68 21.98
C LYS A 8 -23.08 -12.25 22.01
N TRP A 9 -22.73 -11.32 21.14
CA TRP A 9 -21.40 -10.73 21.08
C TRP A 9 -21.32 -9.55 22.03
N THR A 10 -20.67 -9.74 23.19
CA THR A 10 -20.28 -8.64 24.08
C THR A 10 -18.84 -8.21 23.78
N GLU A 11 -18.42 -7.09 24.35
CA GLU A 11 -17.05 -6.60 24.18
C GLU A 11 -16.02 -7.57 24.76
N GLU A 12 -16.31 -8.16 25.92
CA GLU A 12 -15.47 -9.17 26.58
C GLU A 12 -15.36 -10.42 25.70
N LYS A 13 -16.45 -10.81 25.04
CA LYS A 13 -16.44 -11.94 24.12
C LYS A 13 -15.58 -11.66 22.89
N ILE A 14 -15.63 -10.44 22.35
CA ILE A 14 -14.77 -10.03 21.22
C ILE A 14 -13.30 -10.09 21.64
N GLU A 15 -12.94 -9.53 22.80
CA GLU A 15 -11.58 -9.60 23.34
C GLU A 15 -11.11 -11.04 23.54
N GLN A 16 -11.94 -11.89 24.17
CA GLN A 16 -11.60 -13.28 24.42
C GLN A 16 -11.30 -14.03 23.11
N GLU A 17 -12.12 -13.85 22.08
CA GLU A 17 -11.91 -14.49 20.79
C GLU A 17 -10.68 -13.94 20.05
N ILE A 18 -10.39 -12.63 20.16
CA ILE A 18 -9.12 -12.06 19.66
C ILE A 18 -7.92 -12.74 20.32
N ARG A 19 -7.91 -12.86 21.66
CA ARG A 19 -6.83 -13.50 22.41
C ARG A 19 -6.68 -14.99 22.07
N LYS A 20 -7.78 -15.71 21.82
CA LYS A 20 -7.72 -17.10 21.35
C LYS A 20 -7.04 -17.24 19.99
N VAL A 21 -7.37 -16.36 19.04
CA VAL A 21 -6.70 -16.33 17.73
C VAL A 21 -5.21 -16.02 17.89
N MET A 22 -4.86 -15.06 18.75
CA MET A 22 -3.47 -14.73 19.04
C MET A 22 -2.70 -15.92 19.60
N ALA A 23 -3.28 -16.63 20.57
CA ALA A 23 -2.68 -17.81 21.18
C ALA A 23 -2.49 -18.94 20.15
N ALA A 24 -3.50 -19.20 19.32
CA ALA A 24 -3.45 -20.24 18.29
C ALA A 24 -2.38 -19.96 17.21
N LEU A 25 -2.07 -18.70 16.94
CA LEU A 25 -1.06 -18.28 15.96
C LEU A 25 0.29 -17.94 16.60
N HIS A 26 0.41 -18.02 17.93
CA HIS A 26 1.58 -17.58 18.68
C HIS A 26 2.05 -16.15 18.34
N ILE A 27 1.09 -15.21 18.26
CA ILE A 27 1.37 -13.79 17.97
C ILE A 27 1.03 -12.89 19.18
N TYR A 28 1.78 -11.80 19.31
CA TYR A 28 1.63 -10.81 20.38
C TYR A 28 1.10 -9.46 19.87
N ARG A 29 0.50 -9.46 18.68
CA ARG A 29 -0.07 -8.30 17.98
C ARG A 29 -1.51 -8.58 17.57
N MET A 30 -2.24 -7.54 17.16
CA MET A 30 -3.60 -7.68 16.63
C MET A 30 -3.60 -8.61 15.40
N PRO A 31 -4.43 -9.67 15.37
CA PRO A 31 -4.54 -10.55 14.22
C PRO A 31 -5.22 -9.84 13.04
N SER A 32 -4.76 -10.15 11.83
CA SER A 32 -5.40 -9.66 10.60
C SER A 32 -6.72 -10.39 10.32
N ARG A 33 -7.56 -9.84 9.43
CA ARG A 33 -8.77 -10.51 8.95
C ARG A 33 -8.48 -11.90 8.35
N SER A 34 -7.38 -12.04 7.60
CA SER A 34 -6.99 -13.31 6.99
C SER A 34 -6.53 -14.33 8.04
N GLU A 35 -5.81 -13.88 9.06
CA GLU A 35 -5.36 -14.71 10.20
C GLU A 35 -6.55 -15.20 11.03
N ILE A 36 -7.49 -14.32 11.38
CA ILE A 36 -8.74 -14.72 12.07
C ILE A 36 -9.50 -15.76 11.26
N LYS A 37 -9.69 -15.53 9.95
CA LYS A 37 -10.38 -16.47 9.07
C LYS A 37 -9.64 -17.81 8.95
N SER A 38 -8.31 -17.80 9.02
CA SER A 38 -7.50 -19.02 8.94
C SER A 38 -7.71 -19.93 10.14
N VAL A 39 -7.92 -19.36 11.32
CA VAL A 39 -8.12 -20.07 12.60
C VAL A 39 -9.59 -20.45 12.80
N LEU A 40 -10.51 -19.48 12.72
CA LEU A 40 -11.91 -19.68 13.06
C LEU A 40 -12.75 -20.25 11.92
N LYS A 41 -12.24 -20.21 10.68
CA LYS A 41 -12.94 -20.60 9.45
C LYS A 41 -14.28 -19.88 9.22
N ASP A 42 -14.56 -18.79 9.94
CA ASP A 42 -15.75 -17.95 9.79
C ASP A 42 -15.42 -16.44 9.69
N ASN A 43 -16.44 -15.61 9.55
CA ASN A 43 -16.33 -14.14 9.52
C ASN A 43 -17.00 -13.45 10.73
N ALA A 44 -17.48 -14.20 11.73
CA ALA A 44 -18.32 -13.66 12.79
C ALA A 44 -17.53 -12.63 13.63
N LEU A 45 -16.33 -13.00 14.08
CA LEU A 45 -15.45 -12.10 14.84
C LEU A 45 -15.05 -10.86 14.00
N CYS A 46 -14.63 -11.07 12.75
CA CYS A 46 -14.24 -9.98 11.84
C CYS A 46 -15.37 -8.96 11.65
N ASN A 47 -16.60 -9.43 11.47
CA ASN A 47 -17.76 -8.56 11.29
C ASN A 47 -18.08 -7.78 12.58
N LYS A 48 -17.86 -8.39 13.74
CA LYS A 48 -18.11 -7.74 15.03
C LYS A 48 -17.07 -6.69 15.35
N ILE A 49 -15.79 -6.98 15.12
CA ILE A 49 -14.70 -5.99 15.19
C ILE A 49 -15.03 -4.79 14.29
N SER A 50 -15.40 -5.01 13.03
CA SER A 50 -15.75 -3.92 12.10
C SER A 50 -16.93 -3.07 12.56
N ARG A 51 -17.97 -3.66 13.18
CA ARG A 51 -19.17 -2.94 13.64
C ARG A 51 -19.00 -2.21 14.98
N THR A 52 -17.93 -2.50 15.72
CA THR A 52 -17.69 -1.96 17.07
C THR A 52 -16.50 -1.01 17.14
N GLY A 53 -16.04 -0.47 16.00
CA GLY A 53 -14.94 0.51 15.94
C GLY A 53 -13.80 0.11 15.02
N GLY A 54 -13.78 -1.14 14.54
CA GLY A 54 -12.77 -1.65 13.63
C GLY A 54 -11.51 -2.17 14.31
N PHE A 55 -10.59 -2.71 13.51
CA PHE A 55 -9.39 -3.39 14.00
C PHE A 55 -8.47 -2.45 14.79
N LYS A 56 -8.32 -1.20 14.32
CA LYS A 56 -7.49 -0.21 15.01
C LYS A 56 -8.04 0.13 16.40
N TYR A 57 -9.34 0.38 16.52
CA TYR A 57 -9.99 0.63 17.80
C TYR A 57 -9.73 -0.50 18.81
N TRP A 58 -9.89 -1.75 18.37
CA TRP A 58 -9.64 -2.92 19.23
C TRP A 58 -8.16 -3.10 19.56
N ALA A 59 -7.26 -2.82 18.62
CA ALA A 59 -5.82 -2.86 18.88
C ALA A 59 -5.43 -1.82 19.94
N ASP A 60 -5.88 -0.57 19.78
CA ASP A 60 -5.63 0.53 20.71
C ASP A 60 -6.21 0.20 22.11
N ARG A 61 -7.45 -0.31 22.16
CA ARG A 61 -8.12 -0.70 23.41
C ARG A 61 -7.40 -1.83 24.16
N LEU A 62 -6.82 -2.77 23.43
CA LEU A 62 -6.14 -3.93 24.00
C LEU A 62 -4.63 -3.72 24.19
N GLY A 63 -4.10 -2.56 23.81
CA GLY A 63 -2.66 -2.27 23.85
C GLY A 63 -1.85 -3.16 22.90
N LEU A 64 -2.41 -3.52 21.75
CA LEU A 64 -1.79 -4.41 20.77
C LEU A 64 -1.27 -3.62 19.58
N ASP A 65 -0.08 -3.98 19.09
CA ASP A 65 0.39 -3.46 17.81
C ASP A 65 -0.48 -3.98 16.66
N MET A 66 -0.69 -3.12 15.66
CA MET A 66 -1.29 -3.56 14.40
C MET A 66 -0.23 -4.28 13.57
N LYS A 67 -0.65 -5.32 12.82
CA LYS A 67 0.20 -5.90 11.77
C LYS A 67 0.62 -4.78 10.81
N GLU A 68 1.92 -4.60 10.59
CA GLU A 68 2.42 -3.77 9.50
C GLU A 68 1.75 -4.23 8.20
N SER A 69 1.03 -3.32 7.58
CA SER A 69 0.28 -3.59 6.35
C SER A 69 0.87 -2.74 5.25
N ASP A 70 0.91 -3.27 4.04
CA ASP A 70 1.39 -2.55 2.86
C ASP A 70 0.72 -1.18 2.70
N THR A 71 -0.52 -1.04 3.17
CA THR A 71 -1.28 0.23 3.18
C THR A 71 -0.65 1.32 4.05
N LYS A 72 -0.06 0.97 5.20
CA LYS A 72 0.62 1.95 6.07
C LYS A 72 1.95 2.37 5.46
N THR A 73 2.68 1.42 4.87
CA THR A 73 3.92 1.69 4.13
C THR A 73 3.65 2.54 2.89
N GLY A 74 2.61 2.24 2.11
CA GLY A 74 2.20 3.03 0.94
C GLY A 74 1.99 4.50 1.27
N LYS A 75 1.16 4.78 2.29
CA LYS A 75 0.92 6.16 2.76
C LYS A 75 2.18 6.87 3.23
N ARG A 76 3.09 6.18 3.93
CA ARG A 76 4.38 6.76 4.34
C ARG A 76 5.15 7.25 3.12
N TYR A 77 5.20 6.44 2.07
CA TYR A 77 5.92 6.76 0.84
C TYR A 77 5.19 7.75 -0.08
N GLU A 78 3.86 7.85 -0.02
CA GLU A 78 3.10 8.95 -0.64
C GLU A 78 3.50 10.31 -0.03
N VAL A 79 3.62 10.37 1.29
CA VAL A 79 4.10 11.57 2.00
C VAL A 79 5.56 11.87 1.66
N GLU A 80 6.42 10.85 1.68
CA GLU A 80 7.83 11.00 1.32
C GLU A 80 8.00 11.51 -0.12
N ALA A 81 7.29 10.91 -1.08
CA ALA A 81 7.24 11.36 -2.46
C ALA A 81 6.86 12.83 -2.59
N ALA A 82 5.80 13.25 -1.88
CA ALA A 82 5.36 14.64 -1.89
C ALA A 82 6.45 15.57 -1.33
N ASN A 83 7.14 15.18 -0.26
CA ASN A 83 8.23 15.97 0.32
C ASN A 83 9.42 16.07 -0.64
N MET A 84 9.82 14.97 -1.27
CA MET A 84 10.89 14.94 -2.27
C MET A 84 10.59 15.86 -3.47
N LEU A 85 9.33 15.90 -3.92
CA LEU A 85 8.87 16.77 -5.01
C LEU A 85 8.84 18.23 -4.58
N ARG A 86 8.31 18.55 -3.39
CA ARG A 86 8.32 19.92 -2.85
C ARG A 86 9.73 20.46 -2.65
N ALA A 87 10.66 19.62 -2.16
CA ALA A 87 12.06 19.97 -2.02
C ALA A 87 12.74 20.29 -3.37
N ARG A 88 12.16 19.84 -4.49
CA ARG A 88 12.60 20.16 -5.86
C ARG A 88 11.88 21.40 -6.45
N GLY A 89 11.05 22.07 -5.66
CA GLY A 89 10.36 23.30 -6.07
C GLY A 89 9.00 23.09 -6.75
N TYR A 90 8.46 21.86 -6.72
CA TYR A 90 7.14 21.58 -7.27
C TYR A 90 6.02 21.88 -6.25
N GLU A 91 4.87 22.35 -6.75
CA GLU A 91 3.63 22.38 -5.98
C GLU A 91 3.00 20.98 -5.99
N VAL A 92 2.61 20.46 -4.82
CA VAL A 92 2.13 19.08 -4.69
C VAL A 92 0.88 19.00 -3.81
N GLU A 93 -0.22 18.57 -4.42
CA GLU A 93 -1.46 18.17 -3.75
C GLU A 93 -1.48 16.64 -3.56
N GLN A 94 -1.80 16.19 -2.35
CA GLN A 94 -2.02 14.76 -2.05
C GLN A 94 -3.51 14.44 -2.20
N MET A 95 -3.83 13.43 -2.99
CA MET A 95 -5.20 13.05 -3.28
C MET A 95 -5.80 12.17 -2.17
N SER A 96 -7.13 12.14 -2.11
CA SER A 96 -7.84 11.20 -1.24
C SER A 96 -7.64 9.74 -1.68
N ILE A 97 -7.76 8.79 -0.76
CA ILE A 97 -7.55 7.34 -0.99
C ILE A 97 -8.38 6.75 -2.14
N LYS A 98 -9.52 7.37 -2.51
CA LYS A 98 -10.39 6.88 -3.61
C LYS A 98 -9.98 7.40 -4.99
N HIS A 99 -9.01 8.31 -5.05
CA HIS A 99 -8.58 8.92 -6.30
C HIS A 99 -7.72 7.93 -7.09
N PRO A 100 -7.79 7.92 -8.44
CA PRO A 100 -7.03 6.97 -9.28
C PRO A 100 -5.52 7.23 -9.37
N TYR A 101 -4.99 8.15 -8.58
CA TYR A 101 -3.58 8.52 -8.47
C TYR A 101 -3.38 9.23 -7.12
N ASP A 102 -2.14 9.25 -6.63
CA ASP A 102 -1.85 9.68 -5.26
C ASP A 102 -1.50 11.17 -5.16
N LEU A 103 -0.81 11.72 -6.17
CA LEU A 103 -0.33 13.11 -6.16
C LEU A 103 -0.73 13.86 -7.43
N LEU A 104 -1.09 15.14 -7.27
CA LEU A 104 -1.23 16.09 -8.36
C LEU A 104 -0.14 17.16 -8.24
N VAL A 105 0.76 17.20 -9.23
CA VAL A 105 1.92 18.09 -9.25
C VAL A 105 1.66 19.27 -10.19
N ASN A 106 1.95 20.49 -9.72
CA ASN A 106 1.69 21.76 -10.41
C ASN A 106 0.26 21.87 -10.97
N GLY A 107 -0.71 21.26 -10.26
CA GLY A 107 -2.12 21.22 -10.64
C GLY A 107 -2.45 20.44 -11.93
N LYS A 108 -1.49 19.70 -12.52
CA LYS A 108 -1.67 19.08 -13.85
C LYS A 108 -1.11 17.67 -13.99
N ILE A 109 0.07 17.40 -13.42
CA ILE A 109 0.78 16.14 -13.62
C ILE A 109 0.29 15.14 -12.57
N LYS A 110 -0.33 14.06 -13.02
CA LYS A 110 -0.89 13.02 -12.16
C LYS A 110 0.16 11.95 -11.88
N ILE A 111 0.53 11.77 -10.62
CA ILE A 111 1.54 10.80 -10.21
C ILE A 111 0.92 9.75 -9.29
N ASP A 112 1.14 8.48 -9.62
CA ASP A 112 0.77 7.34 -8.78
C ASP A 112 2.04 6.77 -8.11
N VAL A 113 2.02 6.68 -6.79
CA VAL A 113 3.13 6.26 -5.95
C VAL A 113 3.01 4.77 -5.68
N LYS A 114 4.14 4.04 -5.80
CA LYS A 114 4.20 2.62 -5.45
C LYS A 114 5.45 2.34 -4.64
N VAL A 115 5.32 1.42 -3.68
CA VAL A 115 6.44 0.97 -2.86
C VAL A 115 6.44 -0.55 -2.81
N GLY A 116 7.62 -1.15 -2.76
CA GLY A 116 7.79 -2.60 -2.77
C GLY A 116 9.04 -2.99 -2.00
N ARG A 117 8.90 -4.03 -1.17
CA ARG A 117 10.01 -4.71 -0.49
C ARG A 117 10.56 -5.84 -1.39
N PRO A 118 11.85 -6.19 -1.26
CA PRO A 118 12.42 -7.26 -2.03
C PRO A 118 11.92 -8.60 -1.50
N TYR A 119 11.83 -9.59 -2.38
CA TYR A 119 11.62 -10.98 -2.00
C TYR A 119 12.29 -11.93 -2.99
N MET A 120 12.50 -13.17 -2.57
CA MET A 120 13.05 -14.22 -3.43
C MET A 120 11.94 -14.88 -4.25
N LEU A 121 11.86 -14.54 -5.53
CA LEU A 121 10.99 -15.21 -6.49
C LEU A 121 11.49 -16.63 -6.72
N ARG A 122 10.65 -17.61 -6.38
CA ARG A 122 10.96 -19.06 -6.46
C ARG A 122 12.23 -19.47 -5.70
N GLY A 123 12.67 -18.68 -4.73
CA GLY A 123 13.91 -18.94 -3.98
C GLY A 123 15.21 -18.60 -4.72
N GLU A 124 15.14 -18.14 -5.97
CA GLU A 124 16.32 -18.00 -6.83
C GLU A 124 16.63 -16.55 -7.19
N SER A 125 15.60 -15.72 -7.41
CA SER A 125 15.78 -14.36 -7.93
C SER A 125 15.23 -13.31 -6.98
N ARG A 126 16.09 -12.43 -6.49
CA ARG A 126 15.68 -11.25 -5.71
C ARG A 126 14.98 -10.24 -6.61
N VAL A 127 13.71 -9.96 -6.32
CA VAL A 127 12.87 -9.06 -7.11
C VAL A 127 11.99 -8.19 -6.23
N HIS A 128 11.47 -7.11 -6.82
CA HIS A 128 10.38 -6.31 -6.28
C HIS A 128 9.16 -6.43 -7.18
N THR A 129 7.96 -6.43 -6.60
CA THR A 129 6.71 -6.39 -7.36
C THR A 129 5.84 -5.23 -6.95
N PHE A 130 5.21 -4.58 -7.94
CA PHE A 130 4.33 -3.44 -7.74
C PHE A 130 3.04 -3.65 -8.51
N ARG A 131 1.91 -3.47 -7.84
CA ARG A 131 0.60 -3.58 -8.48
C ARG A 131 0.22 -2.21 -9.07
N THR A 132 -0.01 -2.17 -10.37
CA THR A 132 -0.53 -1.00 -11.11
C THR A 132 -2.06 -1.06 -11.24
N GLU A 133 -2.66 -2.21 -10.91
CA GLU A 133 -4.11 -2.51 -10.87
C GLU A 133 -4.81 -2.53 -12.23
N LYS A 134 -4.46 -1.62 -13.13
CA LYS A 134 -5.06 -1.46 -14.46
C LYS A 134 -4.00 -1.65 -15.53
N ARG A 135 -4.40 -2.27 -16.65
CA ARG A 135 -3.51 -2.44 -17.82
C ARG A 135 -3.17 -1.12 -18.50
N HIS A 136 -4.03 -0.11 -18.35
CA HIS A 136 -3.81 1.24 -18.85
C HIS A 136 -3.73 2.17 -17.65
N ALA A 137 -2.65 2.94 -17.57
CA ALA A 137 -2.41 3.87 -16.48
C ALA A 137 -3.46 4.99 -16.47
N THR A 138 -3.87 5.38 -15.27
CA THR A 138 -4.73 6.55 -15.02
C THR A 138 -3.93 7.79 -14.63
N CYS A 139 -2.62 7.62 -14.41
CA CYS A 139 -1.65 8.66 -14.10
C CYS A 139 -0.72 8.92 -15.30
N ASP A 140 -0.05 10.06 -15.27
CA ASP A 140 0.93 10.45 -16.27
C ASP A 140 2.29 9.79 -15.98
N LEU A 141 2.66 9.70 -14.70
CA LEU A 141 3.90 9.09 -14.22
C LEU A 141 3.62 8.17 -13.03
N TYR A 142 4.41 7.11 -12.92
CA TYR A 142 4.57 6.32 -11.70
C TYR A 142 5.85 6.72 -10.99
N LEU A 143 5.78 6.95 -9.68
CA LEU A 143 6.93 7.16 -8.81
C LEU A 143 7.08 5.96 -7.88
N ILE A 144 8.09 5.14 -8.13
CA ILE A 144 8.20 3.81 -7.54
C ILE A 144 9.44 3.70 -6.65
N PHE A 145 9.24 3.32 -5.39
CA PHE A 145 10.27 3.09 -4.40
C PHE A 145 10.50 1.58 -4.23
N ALA A 146 11.64 1.10 -4.70
CA ALA A 146 12.13 -0.25 -4.41
C ALA A 146 13.01 -0.18 -3.17
N LEU A 147 12.57 -0.86 -2.10
CA LEU A 147 13.27 -0.87 -0.82
C LEU A 147 14.26 -2.04 -0.76
N ASP A 148 15.23 -1.97 0.14
CA ASP A 148 16.02 -3.14 0.52
C ASP A 148 15.37 -3.93 1.68
N GLU A 149 16.08 -4.95 2.17
CA GLU A 149 15.71 -5.80 3.29
C GLU A 149 15.59 -5.06 4.61
N HIS A 150 16.22 -3.89 4.73
CA HIS A 150 16.21 -3.01 5.89
C HIS A 150 15.16 -1.88 5.77
N GLU A 151 14.32 -1.92 4.73
CA GLU A 151 13.36 -0.88 4.37
C GLU A 151 13.95 0.46 3.91
N GLU A 152 15.25 0.49 3.61
CA GLU A 152 15.90 1.67 3.05
C GLU A 152 15.65 1.76 1.54
N ILE A 153 15.66 2.97 0.99
CA ILE A 153 15.40 3.17 -0.44
C ILE A 153 16.62 2.69 -1.24
N GLU A 154 16.48 1.57 -1.93
CA GLU A 154 17.51 1.03 -2.82
C GLU A 154 17.49 1.72 -4.19
N ARG A 155 16.28 1.87 -4.78
CA ARG A 155 16.10 2.47 -6.10
C ARG A 155 14.78 3.24 -6.19
N ILE A 156 14.81 4.39 -6.87
CA ILE A 156 13.63 5.18 -7.21
C ILE A 156 13.47 5.19 -8.73
N PHE A 157 12.29 4.79 -9.23
CA PHE A 157 11.95 4.83 -10.65
C PHE A 157 10.90 5.90 -10.91
N ILE A 158 11.09 6.65 -12.00
CA ILE A 158 10.09 7.57 -12.55
C ILE A 158 9.71 7.05 -13.92
N ILE A 159 8.55 6.41 -14.04
CA ILE A 159 8.15 5.69 -15.26
C ILE A 159 6.90 6.36 -15.86
N PRO A 160 6.91 6.74 -17.15
CA PRO A 160 5.70 7.20 -17.81
C PRO A 160 4.58 6.16 -17.79
N GLY A 161 3.36 6.59 -17.47
CA GLY A 161 2.21 5.71 -17.32
C GLY A 161 1.96 4.85 -18.56
N TYR A 162 2.21 5.39 -19.75
CA TYR A 162 2.03 4.69 -21.01
C TYR A 162 3.04 3.53 -21.24
N GLU A 163 4.17 3.50 -20.51
CA GLU A 163 5.17 2.42 -20.58
C GLU A 163 4.76 1.20 -19.74
N LEU A 164 3.93 1.39 -18.70
CA LEU A 164 3.44 0.31 -17.83
C LEU A 164 2.08 -0.24 -18.30
N LYS A 165 2.12 -1.07 -19.34
CA LYS A 165 0.93 -1.78 -19.87
C LYS A 165 0.70 -3.16 -19.21
N VAL A 166 0.94 -3.25 -17.91
CA VAL A 166 0.83 -4.48 -17.10
C VAL A 166 -0.01 -4.19 -15.86
N VAL A 167 -0.58 -5.22 -15.22
CA VAL A 167 -1.33 -5.09 -13.94
C VAL A 167 -0.44 -5.29 -12.71
N THR A 168 0.72 -5.92 -12.90
CA THR A 168 1.75 -6.09 -11.89
C THR A 168 3.10 -5.99 -12.59
N MET A 169 3.92 -5.06 -12.15
CA MET A 169 5.29 -4.89 -12.59
C MET A 169 6.19 -5.72 -11.66
N CYS A 170 7.09 -6.51 -12.24
CA CYS A 170 8.14 -7.22 -11.50
C CYS A 170 9.50 -6.70 -11.99
N ILE A 171 10.39 -6.34 -11.07
CA ILE A 171 11.73 -5.87 -11.38
C ILE A 171 12.75 -6.69 -10.59
N GLY A 172 13.73 -7.25 -11.31
CA GLY A 172 14.92 -7.82 -10.68
C GLY A 172 16.05 -6.80 -10.60
N ARG A 173 17.27 -7.31 -10.49
CA ARG A 173 18.50 -6.52 -10.59
C ARG A 173 18.60 -5.84 -11.97
N ASP A 174 18.51 -6.65 -13.02
CA ASP A 174 18.53 -6.19 -14.41
C ASP A 174 17.12 -6.21 -14.98
N SER A 175 16.64 -5.04 -15.38
CA SER A 175 15.29 -4.88 -15.91
C SER A 175 15.26 -3.83 -17.00
N LYS A 176 14.35 -4.00 -17.96
CA LYS A 176 14.06 -2.98 -18.99
C LYS A 176 13.63 -1.63 -18.38
N TYR A 177 13.21 -1.63 -17.12
CA TYR A 177 12.81 -0.44 -16.38
C TYR A 177 14.00 0.30 -15.73
N ASN A 178 15.20 -0.27 -15.71
CA ASN A 178 16.38 0.39 -15.14
C ASN A 178 16.71 1.72 -15.83
N LYS A 179 16.30 1.90 -17.10
CA LYS A 179 16.39 3.18 -17.83
C LYS A 179 15.62 4.35 -17.19
N PHE A 180 14.74 4.06 -16.23
CA PHE A 180 13.90 5.02 -15.51
C PHE A 180 14.37 5.33 -14.08
N ILE A 181 15.48 4.72 -13.64
CA ILE A 181 16.03 5.00 -12.31
C ILE A 181 16.46 6.47 -12.25
N GLY A 182 15.98 7.19 -11.23
CA GLY A 182 16.36 8.58 -10.97
C GLY A 182 15.97 9.59 -12.05
N ARG A 183 15.09 9.23 -12.98
CA ARG A 183 14.63 10.09 -14.10
C ARG A 183 13.66 11.20 -13.67
N TRP A 184 14.06 12.00 -12.68
CA TRP A 184 13.28 13.15 -12.18
C TRP A 184 13.04 14.19 -13.28
N ASP A 185 13.92 14.24 -14.29
CA ASP A 185 13.78 15.07 -15.48
C ASP A 185 12.50 14.79 -16.28
N LEU A 186 11.88 13.62 -16.13
CA LEU A 186 10.60 13.34 -16.78
C LEU A 186 9.47 14.21 -16.24
N ILE A 187 9.46 14.51 -14.93
CA ILE A 187 8.45 15.40 -14.34
C ILE A 187 8.57 16.80 -14.94
N GLU A 188 9.80 17.28 -15.08
CA GLU A 188 10.12 18.55 -15.73
C GLU A 188 9.69 18.58 -17.20
N GLN A 189 9.90 17.49 -17.95
CA GLN A 189 9.44 17.39 -19.34
C GLN A 189 7.91 17.47 -19.45
N TYR A 190 7.18 16.79 -18.57
CA TYR A 190 5.72 16.88 -18.51
C TYR A 190 5.25 18.29 -18.14
N ASP A 191 5.92 18.94 -17.17
CA ASP A 191 5.58 20.32 -16.78
C ASP A 191 5.77 21.30 -17.94
N ARG A 192 6.87 21.18 -18.69
CA ARG A 192 7.12 21.98 -19.90
C ARG A 192 6.07 21.73 -20.97
N PHE A 193 5.73 20.47 -21.22
CA PHE A 193 4.67 20.11 -22.16
C PHE A 193 3.34 20.78 -21.78
N TYR A 194 2.92 20.68 -20.50
CA TYR A 194 1.69 21.31 -20.05
C TYR A 194 1.73 22.85 -20.02
N LYS A 195 2.92 23.45 -19.97
CA LYS A 195 3.11 24.89 -20.12
C LYS A 195 3.03 25.32 -21.58
N SER A 196 3.51 24.50 -22.53
CA SER A 196 3.46 24.81 -23.96
C SER A 196 2.09 24.63 -24.61
N LEU A 197 1.13 24.01 -23.92
CA LEU A 197 -0.27 23.92 -24.36
C LEU A 197 -1.09 25.19 -24.04
N LYS A 198 -0.50 26.17 -23.34
CA LYS A 198 -1.09 27.50 -23.14
C LYS A 198 -0.79 28.39 -24.33
#